data_AF-A0A2S5LG32-F1
#
_entry.id   AF-A0A2S5LG32-F1
#
_cell.length_a   1.000
_cell.length_b   1.000
_cell.length_c   1.000
_cell.angle_alpha   90.00
_cell.angle_beta   90.00
_cell.angle_gamma   90.00
#
_symmetry.space_group_name_H-M   'P 1'
#
loop_
_entity.id
_entity.type
_entity.pdbx_description
1 polymer ?
#
loop_
_entity_poly.entity_id
_entity_poly.type
_entity_poly.pdbx_seq_one_letter_code
_entity_poly.pdbx_strand_id
1 'polypeptide(L)'
;GYHHKRLGITARGAWVCVRRHFHELGRNVDAEPITVVGVGSMDGDVFGNGMLHTPNIRLLGAFDGQYIFIDPNPDPLISFAERRRLFQLPQSTWRDYNPALLSQGGGVYRRDAKDIPLSPEVRAWLGVRHSAIDGEALVRWLLIAPVDLLWMGGVGTYVKASSETNESVGDRVNDGARVDALQLRAKVVGEGANLAFTQRARIEYALRGGRINTDAVDNSAGVDLSDHEVNLKTLLHTRPDQHAPDVEDPDRLLQSLTEEVCASVLQDNDRQSLCLSLDRARCRINLDPFMDLAEQLENAGYINPAAEAFPTRKDVSARETKELTRPELALLMASSKLALKQRLLEDEGFLQGSWSYEFLASYFPEYLRAHFSERIRSHSLAREIAVTVICNKVVDQAGVCFLLLGEGLVPTLL
;
A
#
# COMPACT_ATOMS: atom_id res chain seq x y z
N GLY A 1 0.69 -22.61 -6.02
CA GLY A 1 0.23 -21.36 -5.39
C GLY A 1 0.46 -20.19 -6.30
N TYR A 2 -0.10 -19.03 -5.98
CA TYR A 2 0.08 -17.83 -6.77
C TYR A 2 1.50 -17.29 -6.62
N HIS A 3 2.09 -16.89 -7.74
CA HIS A 3 3.46 -16.40 -7.76
C HIS A 3 3.44 -14.87 -7.70
N HIS A 4 3.46 -14.31 -6.48
CA HIS A 4 3.28 -12.87 -6.20
C HIS A 4 4.14 -11.98 -7.12
N LYS A 5 5.44 -12.28 -7.25
CA LYS A 5 6.34 -11.56 -8.16
C LYS A 5 5.95 -11.59 -9.63
N ARG A 6 5.39 -12.71 -10.11
CA ARG A 6 4.96 -12.85 -11.51
C ARG A 6 3.67 -12.08 -11.75
N LEU A 7 2.78 -12.06 -10.75
CA LEU A 7 1.51 -11.34 -10.80
C LEU A 7 1.67 -9.84 -10.52
N GLY A 8 2.74 -9.48 -9.81
CA GLY A 8 3.02 -8.13 -9.33
C GLY A 8 1.92 -7.57 -8.43
N ILE A 9 1.15 -8.42 -7.74
CA ILE A 9 -0.13 -8.04 -7.14
C ILE A 9 0.03 -6.93 -6.10
N THR A 10 1.07 -7.00 -5.27
CA THR A 10 1.38 -6.01 -4.24
C THR A 10 1.67 -4.65 -4.87
N ALA A 11 2.53 -4.62 -5.90
CA ALA A 11 2.83 -3.39 -6.62
C ALA A 11 1.60 -2.84 -7.35
N ARG A 12 0.80 -3.71 -7.97
CA ARG A 12 -0.45 -3.32 -8.65
C ARG A 12 -1.44 -2.70 -7.67
N GLY A 13 -1.61 -3.28 -6.48
CA GLY A 13 -2.46 -2.75 -5.40
C GLY A 13 -1.99 -1.38 -4.91
N ALA A 14 -0.70 -1.22 -4.65
CA ALA A 14 -0.13 0.08 -4.27
C ALA A 14 -0.32 1.13 -5.37
N TRP A 15 -0.22 0.72 -6.64
CA TRP A 15 -0.52 1.61 -7.76
C TRP A 15 -1.99 2.03 -7.89
N VAL A 16 -2.94 1.19 -7.47
CA VAL A 16 -4.35 1.61 -7.37
C VAL A 16 -4.46 2.80 -6.41
N CYS A 17 -3.80 2.73 -5.25
CA CYS A 17 -3.79 3.81 -4.26
C CYS A 17 -3.03 5.06 -4.76
N VAL A 18 -1.88 4.87 -5.42
CA VAL A 18 -1.13 5.98 -6.04
C VAL A 18 -1.95 6.70 -7.10
N ARG A 19 -2.67 5.96 -7.97
CA ARG A 19 -3.58 6.55 -8.97
C ARG A 19 -4.65 7.40 -8.32
N ARG A 20 -5.24 6.96 -7.21
CA ARG A 20 -6.23 7.74 -6.45
C ARG A 20 -5.66 9.10 -6.02
N HIS A 21 -4.45 9.11 -5.46
CA HIS A 21 -3.79 10.35 -5.05
C HIS A 21 -3.55 11.31 -6.22
N PHE A 22 -3.06 10.83 -7.35
CA PHE A 22 -2.85 11.69 -8.53
C PHE A 22 -4.16 12.17 -9.15
N HIS A 23 -5.18 11.31 -9.19
CA HIS A 23 -6.51 11.68 -9.67
C HIS A 23 -7.12 12.82 -8.83
N GLU A 24 -6.99 12.75 -7.49
CA GLU A 24 -7.41 13.83 -6.58
C GLU A 24 -6.58 15.12 -6.74
N LEU A 25 -5.39 15.04 -7.33
CA LEU A 25 -4.58 16.20 -7.73
C LEU A 25 -4.89 16.66 -9.16
N GLY A 26 -5.89 16.08 -9.81
CA GLY A 26 -6.28 16.43 -11.19
C GLY A 26 -5.33 15.93 -12.26
N ARG A 27 -4.51 14.90 -11.98
CA ARG A 27 -3.52 14.33 -12.92
C ARG A 27 -3.83 12.88 -13.25
N ASN A 28 -3.62 12.50 -14.51
CA ASN A 28 -3.75 11.13 -14.97
C ASN A 28 -2.37 10.51 -15.28
N VAL A 29 -1.86 9.67 -14.37
CA VAL A 29 -0.54 9.02 -14.52
C VAL A 29 -0.47 8.00 -15.66
N ASP A 30 -1.61 7.52 -16.15
CA ASP A 30 -1.66 6.63 -17.31
C ASP A 30 -1.60 7.41 -18.64
N ALA A 31 -1.77 8.75 -18.61
CA ALA A 31 -1.69 9.62 -19.78
C ALA A 31 -0.53 10.62 -19.76
N GLU A 32 -0.03 11.00 -18.58
CA GLU A 32 0.96 12.05 -18.40
C GLU A 32 2.25 11.52 -17.75
N PRO A 33 3.44 11.99 -18.19
CA PRO A 33 4.70 11.69 -17.52
C PRO A 33 4.72 12.15 -16.06
N ILE A 34 5.33 11.32 -15.19
CA ILE A 34 5.61 11.65 -13.80
C ILE A 34 7.08 11.40 -13.46
N THR A 35 7.63 12.24 -12.59
CA THR A 35 8.97 12.07 -12.02
C THR A 35 8.94 11.20 -10.79
N VAL A 36 9.85 10.23 -10.71
CA VAL A 36 9.87 9.23 -9.63
C VAL A 36 11.25 9.13 -9.02
N VAL A 37 11.32 9.07 -7.70
CA VAL A 37 12.44 8.45 -6.98
C VAL A 37 11.91 7.21 -6.29
N GLY A 38 12.69 6.13 -6.19
CA GLY A 38 12.25 4.98 -5.42
C GLY A 38 13.34 4.21 -4.70
N VAL A 39 12.89 3.38 -3.76
CA VAL A 39 13.76 2.52 -2.95
C VAL A 39 13.56 1.08 -3.38
N GLY A 40 14.62 0.45 -3.89
CA GLY A 40 14.64 -0.92 -4.40
C GLY A 40 15.41 -1.04 -5.71
N SER A 41 15.27 -2.21 -6.32
CA SER A 41 15.98 -2.65 -7.53
C SER A 41 15.01 -3.31 -8.50
N MET A 42 15.37 -3.33 -9.79
CA MET A 42 14.51 -3.91 -10.83
C MET A 42 14.30 -5.42 -10.70
N ASP A 43 15.15 -6.15 -9.99
CA ASP A 43 14.92 -7.57 -9.68
C ASP A 43 13.98 -7.78 -8.48
N GLY A 44 13.61 -6.72 -7.76
CA GLY A 44 12.66 -6.77 -6.65
C GLY A 44 11.22 -6.98 -7.10
N ASP A 45 10.43 -7.69 -6.30
CA ASP A 45 9.00 -7.92 -6.58
C ASP A 45 8.23 -6.59 -6.65
N VAL A 46 8.20 -5.85 -5.54
CA VAL A 46 7.42 -4.61 -5.44
C VAL A 46 8.02 -3.50 -6.29
N PHE A 47 9.33 -3.27 -6.19
CA PHE A 47 9.99 -2.20 -6.94
C PHE A 47 9.93 -2.45 -8.46
N GLY A 48 10.33 -3.64 -8.91
CA GLY A 48 10.40 -3.97 -10.32
C GLY A 48 9.03 -3.91 -11.00
N ASN A 49 8.01 -4.54 -10.41
CA ASN A 49 6.64 -4.46 -10.93
C ASN A 49 6.11 -3.01 -10.86
N GLY A 50 6.40 -2.28 -9.78
CA GLY A 50 5.98 -0.89 -9.61
C GLY A 50 6.55 0.03 -10.69
N MET A 51 7.84 -0.08 -11.00
CA MET A 51 8.50 0.77 -12.00
C MET A 51 8.21 0.38 -13.45
N LEU A 52 7.46 -0.71 -13.67
CA LEU A 52 6.96 -1.17 -14.96
C LEU A 52 5.45 -1.01 -15.13
N HIS A 53 4.78 -0.38 -14.18
CA HIS A 53 3.33 -0.25 -14.19
C HIS A 53 2.80 0.67 -15.30
N THR A 54 3.54 1.72 -15.64
CA THR A 54 3.22 2.63 -16.74
C THR A 54 4.50 3.07 -17.47
N PRO A 55 4.46 3.20 -18.82
CA PRO A 55 5.58 3.73 -19.59
C PRO A 55 5.85 5.22 -19.31
N ASN A 56 4.94 5.93 -18.64
CA ASN A 56 5.06 7.36 -18.36
C ASN A 56 6.02 7.70 -17.20
N ILE A 57 6.60 6.69 -16.54
CA ILE A 57 7.55 6.91 -15.43
C ILE A 57 8.88 7.44 -15.95
N ARG A 58 9.25 8.63 -15.46
CA ARG A 58 10.59 9.21 -15.52
C ARG A 58 11.28 8.93 -14.19
N LEU A 59 11.93 7.77 -14.09
CA LEU A 59 12.66 7.37 -12.88
C LEU A 59 13.96 8.18 -12.79
N LEU A 60 13.99 9.19 -11.91
CA LEU A 60 15.12 10.11 -11.79
C LEU A 60 16.22 9.59 -10.87
N GLY A 61 15.84 8.76 -9.90
CA GLY A 61 16.79 8.12 -9.01
C GLY A 61 16.20 6.89 -8.34
N ALA A 62 17.05 5.91 -8.06
CA ALA A 62 16.67 4.76 -7.28
C ALA A 62 17.88 4.23 -6.50
N PHE A 63 17.65 3.52 -5.42
CA PHE A 63 18.74 2.88 -4.69
C PHE A 63 18.30 1.61 -3.98
N ASP A 64 19.23 0.68 -3.83
CA ASP A 64 19.07 -0.53 -3.02
C ASP A 64 20.17 -0.61 -1.94
N GLY A 65 20.46 -1.80 -1.43
CA GLY A 65 21.54 -2.00 -0.46
C GLY A 65 22.96 -1.86 -1.04
N GLN A 66 23.11 -1.87 -2.36
CA GLN A 66 24.40 -1.97 -3.05
C GLN A 66 24.69 -0.79 -3.97
N TYR A 67 23.69 -0.30 -4.70
CA TYR A 67 23.84 0.67 -5.78
C TYR A 67 22.84 1.81 -5.67
N ILE A 68 23.23 2.94 -6.24
CA ILE A 68 22.44 4.15 -6.44
C ILE A 68 22.40 4.42 -7.95
N PHE A 69 21.22 4.39 -8.54
CA PHE A 69 20.91 4.77 -9.91
C PHE A 69 20.45 6.23 -9.95
N ILE A 70 20.95 7.01 -10.92
CA ILE A 70 20.55 8.39 -11.17
C ILE A 70 20.42 8.64 -12.66
N ASP A 71 19.34 9.28 -13.06
CA ASP A 71 19.11 9.75 -14.41
C ASP A 71 18.33 11.08 -14.35
N PRO A 72 18.97 12.25 -14.53
CA PRO A 72 18.33 13.54 -14.27
C PRO A 72 17.24 13.91 -15.30
N ASN A 73 17.27 13.32 -16.50
CA ASN A 73 16.34 13.63 -17.59
C ASN A 73 16.04 12.42 -18.50
N PRO A 74 15.54 11.29 -17.96
CA PRO A 74 15.27 10.09 -18.74
C PRO A 74 14.17 10.34 -19.75
N ASP A 75 14.33 9.77 -20.94
CA ASP A 75 13.22 9.53 -21.85
C ASP A 75 12.35 8.39 -21.28
N PRO A 76 11.04 8.61 -21.07
CA PRO A 76 10.18 7.63 -20.39
C PRO A 76 10.08 6.31 -21.16
N LEU A 77 10.03 6.33 -22.50
CA LEU A 77 9.85 5.12 -23.31
C LEU A 77 11.15 4.31 -23.42
N ILE A 78 12.26 4.98 -23.69
CA ILE A 78 13.59 4.34 -23.77
C ILE A 78 13.96 3.74 -22.41
N SER A 79 13.82 4.53 -21.35
CA SER A 79 14.16 4.06 -19.99
C SER A 79 13.20 2.97 -19.51
N PHE A 80 11.93 2.98 -19.91
CA PHE A 80 10.99 1.89 -19.61
C PHE A 80 11.41 0.58 -20.27
N ALA A 81 11.79 0.61 -21.55
CA ALA A 81 12.27 -0.57 -22.25
C ALA A 81 13.50 -1.19 -21.58
N GLU A 82 14.42 -0.34 -21.11
CA GLU A 82 15.61 -0.78 -20.38
C GLU A 82 15.29 -1.32 -18.98
N ARG A 83 14.41 -0.66 -18.21
CA ARG A 83 13.91 -1.18 -16.93
C ARG A 83 13.26 -2.56 -17.13
N ARG A 84 12.50 -2.75 -18.21
CA ARG A 84 11.87 -4.04 -18.52
C ARG A 84 12.90 -5.12 -18.83
N ARG A 85 13.95 -4.79 -19.58
CA ARG A 85 15.08 -5.70 -19.82
C ARG A 85 15.74 -6.11 -18.51
N LEU A 86 16.01 -5.15 -17.62
CA LEU A 86 16.60 -5.43 -16.30
C LEU A 86 15.70 -6.33 -15.45
N PHE A 87 14.40 -6.06 -15.40
CA PHE A 87 13.44 -6.88 -14.66
C PHE A 87 13.42 -8.35 -15.12
N GLN A 88 13.62 -8.58 -16.42
CA GLN A 88 13.65 -9.91 -17.03
C GLN A 88 15.01 -10.61 -16.91
N LEU A 89 16.07 -9.87 -16.62
CA LEU A 89 17.42 -10.41 -16.46
C LEU A 89 17.53 -11.09 -15.08
N PRO A 90 17.90 -12.37 -15.00
CA PRO A 90 18.07 -13.06 -13.72
C PRO A 90 19.13 -12.38 -12.85
N GLN A 91 18.80 -12.13 -11.58
CA GLN A 91 19.70 -11.52 -10.58
C GLN A 91 20.30 -10.17 -11.02
N SER A 92 19.52 -9.38 -11.77
CA SER A 92 19.96 -8.06 -12.21
C SER A 92 20.14 -7.11 -11.03
N THR A 93 21.04 -6.16 -11.23
CA THR A 93 21.28 -5.04 -10.32
C THR A 93 21.24 -3.74 -11.11
N TRP A 94 21.26 -2.60 -10.43
CA TRP A 94 21.38 -1.31 -11.12
C TRP A 94 22.64 -1.21 -11.98
N ARG A 95 23.72 -1.94 -11.64
CA ARG A 95 24.96 -1.96 -12.43
C ARG A 95 24.77 -2.51 -13.84
N ASP A 96 23.74 -3.33 -14.05
CA ASP A 96 23.44 -3.91 -15.35
C ASP A 96 22.72 -2.93 -16.28
N TYR A 97 22.32 -1.75 -15.80
CA TYR A 97 21.67 -0.71 -16.61
C TYR A 97 22.61 -0.24 -17.72
N ASN A 98 22.11 -0.19 -18.95
CA ASN A 98 22.90 0.22 -20.12
C ASN A 98 23.25 1.71 -20.03
N PRO A 99 24.54 2.07 -19.84
CA PRO A 99 24.94 3.45 -19.62
C PRO A 99 24.74 4.34 -20.86
N ALA A 100 24.63 3.75 -22.07
CA ALA A 100 24.36 4.50 -23.30
C ALA A 100 22.91 5.05 -23.37
N LEU A 101 22.02 4.58 -22.50
CA LEU A 101 20.62 5.02 -22.43
C LEU A 101 20.37 6.06 -21.32
N LEU A 102 21.35 6.29 -20.45
CA LEU A 102 21.26 7.33 -19.42
C LEU A 102 21.26 8.71 -20.07
N SER A 103 20.46 9.63 -19.55
CA SER A 103 20.57 11.03 -19.95
C SER A 103 21.90 11.64 -19.50
N GLN A 104 22.23 12.81 -20.07
CA GLN A 104 23.43 13.54 -19.70
C GLN A 104 23.48 13.80 -18.18
N GLY A 105 24.58 13.39 -17.56
CA GLY A 105 24.80 13.54 -16.13
C GLY A 105 24.24 12.40 -15.27
N GLY A 106 23.61 11.38 -15.87
CA GLY A 106 23.19 10.16 -15.20
C GLY A 106 24.34 9.19 -14.92
N GLY A 107 24.11 8.24 -14.01
CA GLY A 107 25.11 7.26 -13.61
C GLY A 107 24.58 6.22 -12.63
N VAL A 108 25.34 5.14 -12.48
CA VAL A 108 25.12 4.12 -11.45
C VAL A 108 26.37 4.04 -10.58
N TYR A 109 26.18 4.17 -9.27
CA TYR A 109 27.24 4.26 -8.29
C TYR A 109 27.05 3.22 -7.20
N ARG A 110 28.15 2.79 -6.56
CA ARG A 110 28.03 1.98 -5.35
C ARG A 110 27.56 2.84 -4.18
N ARG A 111 26.65 2.31 -3.36
CA ARG A 111 26.14 3.00 -2.17
C ARG A 111 27.21 3.22 -1.09
N ASP A 112 28.21 2.35 -1.00
CA ASP A 112 29.31 2.49 -0.05
C ASP A 112 30.45 3.41 -0.52
N ALA A 113 30.33 4.01 -1.71
CA ALA A 113 31.29 4.95 -2.22
C ALA A 113 31.40 6.20 -1.33
N LYS A 114 32.63 6.58 -0.99
CA LYS A 114 32.93 7.76 -0.16
C LYS A 114 32.89 9.06 -0.93
N ASP A 115 32.98 8.98 -2.26
CA ASP A 115 33.02 10.13 -3.15
C ASP A 115 32.32 9.78 -4.47
N ILE A 116 31.11 10.31 -4.65
CA ILE A 116 30.31 10.17 -5.87
C ILE A 116 30.29 11.53 -6.57
N PRO A 117 30.89 11.67 -7.75
CA PRO A 117 30.88 12.92 -8.49
C PRO A 117 29.45 13.24 -8.96
N LEU A 118 28.97 14.44 -8.67
CA LEU A 118 27.68 14.93 -9.11
C LEU A 118 27.84 15.81 -10.35
N SER A 119 27.13 15.46 -11.42
CA SER A 119 27.04 16.25 -12.64
C SER A 119 26.32 17.60 -12.40
N PRO A 120 26.53 18.63 -13.24
CA PRO A 120 25.76 19.87 -13.17
C PRO A 120 24.24 19.65 -13.18
N GLU A 121 23.76 18.70 -13.97
CA GLU A 121 22.35 18.34 -14.13
C GLU A 121 21.75 17.79 -12.82
N VAL A 122 22.46 16.84 -12.18
CA VAL A 122 22.03 16.25 -10.91
C VAL A 122 22.09 17.27 -9.77
N ARG A 123 23.13 18.11 -9.73
CA ARG A 123 23.23 19.21 -8.75
C ARG A 123 22.09 20.21 -8.89
N ALA A 124 21.73 20.58 -10.12
CA ALA A 124 20.63 21.49 -10.39
C ALA A 124 19.28 20.91 -9.93
N TRP A 125 19.02 19.63 -10.21
CA TRP A 125 17.79 18.95 -9.77
C TRP A 125 17.69 18.82 -8.25
N LEU A 126 18.76 18.34 -7.59
CA LEU A 126 18.75 18.11 -6.14
C LEU A 126 18.91 19.42 -5.32
N GLY A 127 19.38 20.49 -5.96
CA GLY A 127 19.71 21.75 -5.30
C GLY A 127 21.01 21.70 -4.49
N VAL A 128 21.95 20.83 -4.88
CA VAL A 128 23.20 20.57 -4.16
C VAL A 128 24.35 21.40 -4.74
N ARG A 129 25.13 22.07 -3.88
CA ARG A 129 26.29 22.88 -4.29
C ARG A 129 27.58 22.07 -4.44
N HIS A 130 27.70 20.96 -3.71
CA HIS A 130 28.91 20.13 -3.72
C HIS A 130 29.06 19.39 -5.05
N SER A 131 30.28 19.31 -5.57
CA SER A 131 30.60 18.59 -6.80
C SER A 131 30.73 17.07 -6.60
N ALA A 132 30.83 16.62 -5.36
CA ALA A 132 30.82 15.21 -4.98
C ALA A 132 30.30 15.04 -3.55
N ILE A 133 29.67 13.90 -3.26
CA ILE A 133 29.15 13.52 -1.92
C ILE A 133 29.28 12.01 -1.71
N ASP A 134 29.25 11.53 -0.46
CA ASP A 134 29.20 10.11 -0.16
C ASP A 134 27.82 9.49 -0.49
N GLY A 135 27.77 8.17 -0.61
CA GLY A 135 26.56 7.45 -1.00
C GLY A 135 25.39 7.57 -0.02
N GLU A 136 25.63 7.58 1.29
CA GLU A 136 24.56 7.76 2.29
C GLU A 136 23.99 9.19 2.23
N ALA A 137 24.85 10.20 2.04
CA ALA A 137 24.40 11.56 1.76
C ALA A 137 23.57 11.63 0.46
N LEU A 138 23.97 10.93 -0.59
CA LEU A 138 23.22 10.91 -1.86
C LEU A 138 21.85 10.24 -1.70
N VAL A 139 21.75 9.14 -0.96
CA VAL A 139 20.47 8.50 -0.61
C VAL A 139 19.54 9.49 0.11
N ARG A 140 20.05 10.24 1.11
CA ARG A 140 19.27 11.28 1.79
C ARG A 140 18.75 12.33 0.82
N TRP A 141 19.59 12.79 -0.11
CA TRP A 141 19.20 13.77 -1.12
C TRP A 141 18.14 13.25 -2.09
N LEU A 142 18.20 11.98 -2.47
CA LEU A 142 17.19 11.32 -3.30
C LEU A 142 15.85 11.22 -2.56
N LEU A 143 15.85 10.80 -1.29
CA LEU A 143 14.63 10.71 -0.47
C LEU A 143 13.89 12.05 -0.36
N ILE A 144 14.63 13.17 -0.26
CA ILE A 144 14.05 14.51 -0.18
C ILE A 144 13.96 15.21 -1.54
N ALA A 145 14.24 14.54 -2.66
CA ALA A 145 14.25 15.16 -3.98
C ALA A 145 12.86 15.72 -4.35
N PRO A 146 12.80 16.84 -5.09
CA PRO A 146 11.54 17.31 -5.65
C PRO A 146 11.12 16.37 -6.79
N VAL A 147 10.10 15.55 -6.54
CA VAL A 147 9.52 14.59 -7.51
C VAL A 147 8.00 14.51 -7.36
N ASP A 148 7.35 13.92 -8.34
CA ASP A 148 5.91 13.65 -8.27
C ASP A 148 5.63 12.48 -7.32
N LEU A 149 6.39 11.39 -7.43
CA LEU A 149 6.21 10.17 -6.65
C LEU A 149 7.51 9.73 -5.96
N LEU A 150 7.43 9.47 -4.66
CA LEU A 150 8.41 8.67 -3.94
C LEU A 150 7.85 7.25 -3.77
N TRP A 151 8.48 6.27 -4.42
CA TRP A 151 8.04 4.87 -4.41
C TRP A 151 8.87 4.02 -3.46
N MET A 152 8.24 3.50 -2.40
CA MET A 152 8.90 2.65 -1.42
C MET A 152 8.68 1.18 -1.80
N GLY A 153 9.60 0.62 -2.58
CA GLY A 153 9.54 -0.77 -3.05
C GLY A 153 10.48 -1.73 -2.32
N GLY A 154 11.20 -1.25 -1.30
CA GLY A 154 12.14 -2.01 -0.48
C GLY A 154 11.88 -1.80 1.01
N VAL A 155 12.32 -2.75 1.83
CA VAL A 155 12.13 -2.73 3.29
C VAL A 155 13.17 -1.84 3.96
N GLY A 156 12.76 -1.13 5.01
CA GLY A 156 13.62 -0.31 5.86
C GLY A 156 12.97 1.02 6.19
N THR A 157 13.19 1.56 7.39
CA THR A 157 12.56 2.81 7.82
C THR A 157 13.45 4.00 7.47
N TYR A 158 13.14 4.61 6.32
CA TYR A 158 13.88 5.73 5.72
C TYR A 158 13.39 7.10 6.16
N VAL A 159 12.16 7.20 6.67
CA VAL A 159 11.58 8.49 7.08
C VAL A 159 10.99 8.39 8.47
N LYS A 160 11.41 9.32 9.33
CA LYS A 160 10.85 9.52 10.69
C LYS A 160 10.21 10.90 10.81
N ALA A 161 9.40 11.11 11.85
CA ALA A 161 8.99 12.46 12.20
C ALA A 161 10.18 13.25 12.76
N SER A 162 10.15 14.57 12.59
CA SER A 162 11.16 15.48 13.16
C SER A 162 11.28 15.36 14.69
N SER A 163 10.20 14.93 15.37
CA SER A 163 10.16 14.70 16.82
C SER A 163 10.82 13.41 17.28
N GLU A 164 11.12 12.47 16.37
CA GLU A 164 11.68 11.15 16.69
C GLU A 164 13.20 11.19 16.57
N THR A 165 13.90 10.36 17.33
CA THR A 165 15.35 10.16 17.16
C THR A 165 15.60 8.92 16.32
N ASN A 166 16.82 8.75 15.81
CA ASN A 166 17.14 7.54 15.06
C ASN A 166 17.07 6.29 15.95
N GLU A 167 17.49 6.43 17.21
CA GLU A 167 17.50 5.35 18.19
C GLU A 167 16.09 4.83 18.50
N SER A 168 15.08 5.71 18.53
CA SER A 168 13.69 5.30 18.81
C SER A 168 13.02 4.55 17.66
N VAL A 169 13.53 4.68 16.43
CA VAL A 169 12.98 4.00 15.24
C VAL A 169 13.36 2.52 15.20
N GLY A 170 14.52 2.15 15.72
CA GLY A 170 14.95 0.75 15.85
C GLY A 170 15.58 0.12 14.59
N ASP A 171 15.65 0.82 13.46
CA ASP A 171 16.31 0.35 12.23
C ASP A 171 17.70 0.96 12.04
N ARG A 172 18.70 0.41 12.75
CA ARG A 172 20.07 0.95 12.73
C ARG A 172 20.75 0.90 11.35
N VAL A 173 20.32 0.00 10.47
CA VAL A 173 20.93 -0.17 9.14
C VAL A 173 20.73 1.09 8.29
N ASN A 174 19.58 1.75 8.46
CA ASN A 174 19.22 2.92 7.66
C ASN A 174 19.43 4.27 8.40
N ASP A 175 20.04 4.28 9.59
CA ASP A 175 20.27 5.52 10.36
C ASP A 175 21.03 6.59 9.56
N GLY A 176 22.02 6.19 8.75
CA GLY A 176 22.82 7.09 7.91
C GLY A 176 22.06 7.67 6.71
N ALA A 177 21.02 6.96 6.25
CA ALA A 177 20.16 7.34 5.14
C ALA A 177 18.86 8.02 5.57
N ARG A 178 18.49 7.95 6.86
CA ARG A 178 17.19 8.40 7.34
C ARG A 178 17.04 9.91 7.25
N VAL A 179 15.84 10.36 6.86
CA VAL A 179 15.46 11.77 6.78
C VAL A 179 14.21 12.07 7.61
N ASP A 180 13.99 13.35 7.89
CA ASP A 180 12.76 13.81 8.54
C ASP A 180 11.66 14.04 7.51
N ALA A 181 10.42 13.71 7.89
CA ALA A 181 9.25 13.85 7.03
C ALA A 181 9.01 15.30 6.58
N LEU A 182 9.37 16.30 7.41
CA LEU A 182 9.33 17.72 7.06
C LEU A 182 10.23 18.10 5.88
N GLN A 183 11.25 17.28 5.56
CA GLN A 183 12.19 17.55 4.47
C GLN A 183 11.68 17.01 3.13
N LEU A 184 10.68 16.14 3.13
CA LEU A 184 10.16 15.52 1.92
C LEU A 184 9.51 16.56 0.99
N ARG A 185 9.81 16.44 -0.29
CA ARG A 185 9.27 17.31 -1.35
C ARG A 185 8.48 16.56 -2.42
N ALA A 186 8.41 15.23 -2.32
CA ALA A 186 7.54 14.42 -3.14
C ALA A 186 6.08 14.91 -3.02
N LYS A 187 5.28 14.80 -4.08
CA LYS A 187 3.84 15.13 -4.01
C LYS A 187 3.02 13.96 -3.48
N VAL A 188 3.37 12.75 -3.90
CA VAL A 188 2.74 11.49 -3.52
C VAL A 188 3.83 10.54 -3.03
N VAL A 189 3.53 9.77 -1.99
CA VAL A 189 4.30 8.61 -1.54
C VAL A 189 3.43 7.37 -1.77
N GLY A 190 4.02 6.33 -2.38
CA GLY A 190 3.42 5.00 -2.45
C GLY A 190 4.23 4.00 -1.64
N GLU A 191 3.62 3.39 -0.64
CA GLU A 191 4.28 2.42 0.25
C GLU A 191 3.99 0.98 -0.15
N GLY A 192 4.59 0.54 -1.25
CA GLY A 192 4.45 -0.85 -1.73
C GLY A 192 5.16 -1.88 -0.83
N ALA A 193 6.16 -1.47 -0.05
CA ALA A 193 6.84 -2.29 0.94
C ALA A 193 6.50 -1.82 2.37
N ASN A 194 6.78 -2.68 3.35
CA ASN A 194 6.48 -2.40 4.76
C ASN A 194 7.51 -1.48 5.42
N LEU A 195 7.01 -0.67 6.35
CA LEU A 195 7.77 0.10 7.34
C LEU A 195 8.74 1.13 6.77
N ALA A 196 8.45 1.67 5.58
CA ALA A 196 9.23 2.73 4.97
C ALA A 196 9.24 4.03 5.79
N PHE A 197 8.12 4.30 6.47
CA PHE A 197 7.89 5.45 7.31
C PHE A 197 7.48 4.99 8.72
N THR A 198 7.88 5.76 9.74
CA THR A 198 7.18 5.66 11.03
C THR A 198 5.76 6.22 10.89
N GLN A 199 4.83 5.80 11.74
CA GLN A 199 3.47 6.32 11.70
C GLN A 199 3.42 7.84 11.95
N ARG A 200 4.26 8.34 12.87
CA ARG A 200 4.43 9.79 13.09
C ARG A 200 4.93 10.51 11.85
N ALA A 201 5.84 9.92 11.08
CA ALA A 201 6.35 10.49 9.84
C ALA A 201 5.24 10.63 8.79
N ARG A 202 4.38 9.61 8.64
CA ARG A 202 3.24 9.66 7.71
C ARG A 202 2.30 10.81 8.05
N ILE A 203 1.99 10.98 9.33
CA ILE A 203 1.14 12.08 9.83
C ILE A 203 1.80 13.42 9.57
N GLU A 204 3.08 13.60 9.95
CA GLU A 204 3.83 14.84 9.76
C GLU A 204 3.91 15.26 8.27
N TYR A 205 4.19 14.30 7.38
CA TYR A 205 4.21 14.54 5.93
C TYR A 205 2.82 14.90 5.39
N ALA A 206 1.77 14.20 5.83
CA ALA A 206 0.39 14.47 5.43
C ALA A 206 -0.10 15.86 5.89
N LEU A 207 0.27 16.29 7.10
CA LEU A 207 -0.05 17.62 7.63
C LEU A 207 0.59 18.75 6.81
N ARG A 208 1.73 18.49 6.17
CA ARG A 208 2.37 19.42 5.22
C ARG A 208 1.77 19.41 3.82
N GLY A 209 0.69 18.65 3.60
CA GLY A 209 0.01 18.53 2.31
C GLY A 209 0.53 17.41 1.41
N GLY A 210 1.47 16.59 1.90
CA GLY A 210 1.88 15.36 1.24
C GLY A 210 0.73 14.36 1.11
N ARG A 211 0.74 13.53 0.06
CA ARG A 211 -0.28 12.49 -0.15
C ARG A 211 0.33 11.12 0.14
N ILE A 212 -0.18 10.46 1.17
CA ILE A 212 0.31 9.17 1.67
C ILE A 212 -0.85 8.45 2.39
N ASN A 213 -0.89 7.12 2.31
CA ASN A 213 -1.72 6.26 3.18
C ASN A 213 -0.82 5.61 4.24
N THR A 214 -1.20 4.45 4.77
CA THR A 214 -0.25 3.56 5.43
C THR A 214 0.18 2.47 4.45
N ASP A 215 1.34 1.87 4.68
CA ASP A 215 1.79 0.66 3.98
C ASP A 215 0.74 -0.44 4.01
N ALA A 216 0.09 -0.66 5.16
CA ALA A 216 -0.97 -1.64 5.34
C ALA A 216 -2.18 -1.45 4.40
N VAL A 217 -2.41 -0.23 3.88
CA VAL A 217 -3.44 0.03 2.85
C VAL A 217 -2.86 -0.12 1.46
N ASP A 218 -1.70 0.47 1.20
CA ASP A 218 -1.10 0.47 -0.13
C ASP A 218 -0.71 -0.94 -0.59
N ASN A 219 -0.15 -1.77 0.30
CA ASN A 219 0.38 -3.09 -0.03
C ASN A 219 -0.54 -4.28 0.33
N SER A 220 -1.77 -4.01 0.78
CA SER A 220 -2.73 -5.03 1.23
C SER A 220 -3.05 -6.10 0.20
N ALA A 221 -2.96 -5.77 -1.10
CA ALA A 221 -3.23 -6.70 -2.20
C ALA A 221 -2.38 -7.98 -2.15
N GLY A 222 -1.16 -7.88 -1.60
CA GLY A 222 -0.31 -9.05 -1.39
C GLY A 222 -0.92 -10.01 -0.37
N VAL A 223 -1.36 -9.50 0.78
CA VAL A 223 -1.96 -10.31 1.84
C VAL A 223 -3.31 -10.88 1.41
N ASP A 224 -4.13 -10.06 0.75
CA ASP A 224 -5.46 -10.43 0.27
C ASP A 224 -5.40 -11.56 -0.78
N LEU A 225 -4.45 -11.50 -1.73
CA LEU A 225 -4.25 -12.59 -2.69
C LEU A 225 -3.89 -13.92 -2.00
N SER A 226 -3.09 -13.86 -0.92
CA SER A 226 -2.75 -15.06 -0.15
C SER A 226 -3.95 -15.63 0.60
N ASP A 227 -4.83 -14.79 1.14
CA ASP A 227 -6.10 -15.22 1.76
C ASP A 227 -7.00 -15.93 0.75
N HIS A 228 -7.17 -15.34 -0.44
CA HIS A 228 -7.87 -15.97 -1.56
C HIS A 228 -7.26 -17.32 -1.94
N GLU A 229 -5.93 -17.42 -2.04
CA GLU A 229 -5.28 -18.69 -2.36
C GLU A 229 -5.59 -19.78 -1.32
N VAL A 230 -5.50 -19.46 -0.03
CA VAL A 230 -5.76 -20.42 1.05
C VAL A 230 -7.22 -20.86 1.04
N ASN A 231 -8.17 -19.93 0.91
CA ASN A 231 -9.60 -20.24 0.89
C ASN A 231 -10.00 -21.03 -0.36
N LEU A 232 -9.43 -20.71 -1.54
CA LEU A 232 -9.67 -21.50 -2.76
C LEU A 232 -9.10 -22.91 -2.64
N LYS A 233 -7.89 -23.09 -2.09
CA LYS A 233 -7.34 -24.43 -1.87
C LYS A 233 -8.19 -25.23 -0.90
N THR A 234 -8.65 -24.62 0.18
CA THR A 234 -9.54 -25.27 1.15
C THR A 234 -10.81 -25.76 0.46
N LEU A 235 -11.46 -24.92 -0.34
CA LEU A 235 -12.65 -25.30 -1.12
C LEU A 235 -12.39 -26.47 -2.08
N LEU A 236 -11.29 -26.41 -2.85
CA LEU A 236 -11.01 -27.37 -3.92
C LEU A 236 -10.51 -28.73 -3.41
N HIS A 237 -9.79 -28.76 -2.28
CA HIS A 237 -9.23 -29.99 -1.70
C HIS A 237 -10.15 -30.65 -0.67
N THR A 238 -11.26 -30.02 -0.29
CA THR A 238 -12.28 -30.64 0.54
C THR A 238 -12.92 -31.80 -0.22
N ARG A 239 -12.91 -33.02 0.36
CA ARG A 239 -13.51 -34.20 -0.26
C ARG A 239 -14.99 -33.96 -0.49
N PRO A 240 -15.53 -34.31 -1.68
CA PRO A 240 -16.95 -34.13 -1.94
C PRO A 240 -17.79 -34.96 -0.97
N ASP A 241 -18.87 -34.37 -0.46
CA ASP A 241 -20.05 -35.15 -0.08
C ASP A 241 -20.62 -35.81 -1.35
N GLN A 242 -21.40 -36.89 -1.21
CA GLN A 242 -21.83 -37.81 -2.28
C GLN A 242 -22.41 -37.18 -3.58
N HIS A 243 -22.68 -35.87 -3.62
CA HIS A 243 -23.35 -35.15 -4.71
C HIS A 243 -22.54 -34.00 -5.34
N ALA A 244 -21.35 -33.65 -4.85
CA ALA A 244 -20.57 -32.56 -5.44
C ALA A 244 -19.65 -33.07 -6.57
N PRO A 245 -19.51 -32.33 -7.69
CA PRO A 245 -18.58 -32.71 -8.75
C PRO A 245 -17.17 -32.80 -8.20
N ASP A 246 -16.42 -33.84 -8.61
CA ASP A 246 -15.02 -33.95 -8.25
C ASP A 246 -14.19 -32.94 -9.06
N VAL A 247 -13.04 -32.54 -8.51
CA VAL A 247 -12.12 -31.64 -9.19
C VAL A 247 -10.94 -32.48 -9.65
N GLU A 248 -10.91 -32.81 -10.94
CA GLU A 248 -9.85 -33.66 -11.52
C GLU A 248 -8.45 -33.05 -11.36
N ASP A 249 -8.33 -31.73 -11.48
CA ASP A 249 -7.07 -31.00 -11.36
C ASP A 249 -7.27 -29.66 -10.61
N PRO A 250 -7.21 -29.67 -9.26
CA PRO A 250 -7.39 -28.49 -8.43
C PRO A 250 -6.39 -27.37 -8.72
N ASP A 251 -5.14 -27.72 -9.03
CA ASP A 251 -4.08 -26.76 -9.29
C ASP A 251 -4.28 -26.04 -10.63
N ARG A 252 -4.68 -26.77 -11.68
CA ARG A 252 -5.03 -26.16 -12.97
C ARG A 252 -6.27 -25.28 -12.86
N LEU A 253 -7.28 -25.70 -12.10
CA LEU A 253 -8.45 -24.88 -11.85
C LEU A 253 -8.05 -23.59 -11.10
N LEU A 254 -7.28 -23.68 -10.01
CA LEU A 254 -6.78 -22.52 -9.27
C LEU A 254 -6.03 -21.53 -10.18
N GLN A 255 -5.18 -22.04 -11.07
CA GLN A 255 -4.46 -21.22 -12.05
C GLN A 255 -5.42 -20.53 -13.04
N SER A 256 -6.47 -21.21 -13.49
CA SER A 256 -7.45 -20.60 -14.41
C SER A 256 -8.24 -19.45 -13.78
N LEU A 257 -8.37 -19.42 -12.45
CA LEU A 257 -9.10 -18.38 -11.70
C LEU A 257 -8.24 -17.15 -11.37
N THR A 258 -6.93 -17.18 -11.67
CA THR A 258 -5.95 -16.17 -11.21
C THR A 258 -6.35 -14.73 -11.53
N GLU A 259 -6.77 -14.46 -12.78
CA GLU A 259 -7.07 -13.08 -13.20
C GLU A 259 -8.33 -12.52 -12.52
N GLU A 260 -9.34 -13.35 -12.32
CA GLU A 260 -10.57 -12.96 -11.62
C GLU A 260 -10.28 -12.64 -10.15
N VAL A 261 -9.47 -13.48 -9.49
CA VAL A 261 -9.02 -13.24 -8.11
C VAL A 261 -8.19 -11.96 -8.02
N CYS A 262 -7.24 -11.75 -8.95
CA CYS A 262 -6.46 -10.51 -8.99
C CYS A 262 -7.35 -9.28 -9.18
N ALA A 263 -8.39 -9.37 -10.02
CA ALA A 263 -9.34 -8.27 -10.23
C ALA A 263 -10.15 -7.96 -8.95
N SER A 264 -10.59 -9.00 -8.23
CA SER A 264 -11.29 -8.84 -6.94
C SER A 264 -10.41 -8.13 -5.90
N VAL A 265 -9.18 -8.60 -5.73
CA VAL A 265 -8.20 -8.02 -4.80
C VAL A 265 -7.93 -6.54 -5.12
N LEU A 266 -7.70 -6.21 -6.40
CA LEU A 266 -7.45 -4.83 -6.81
C LEU A 266 -8.68 -3.92 -6.63
N GLN A 267 -9.89 -4.48 -6.78
CA GLN A 267 -11.12 -3.76 -6.50
C GLN A 267 -11.29 -3.48 -5.00
N ASP A 268 -10.88 -4.41 -4.12
CA ASP A 268 -10.87 -4.17 -2.68
C ASP A 268 -9.90 -3.04 -2.32
N ASN A 269 -8.66 -3.07 -2.83
CA ASN A 269 -7.71 -1.96 -2.68
C ASN A 269 -8.27 -0.60 -3.14
N ASP A 270 -8.96 -0.54 -4.28
CA ASP A 270 -9.58 0.70 -4.77
C ASP A 270 -10.64 1.22 -3.80
N ARG A 271 -11.52 0.34 -3.32
CA ARG A 271 -12.60 0.68 -2.38
C ARG A 271 -12.04 1.17 -1.05
N GLN A 272 -11.03 0.50 -0.50
CA GLN A 272 -10.37 0.94 0.73
C GLN A 272 -9.71 2.32 0.57
N SER A 273 -9.01 2.54 -0.56
CA SER A 273 -8.40 3.84 -0.86
C SER A 273 -9.44 4.96 -1.01
N LEU A 274 -10.57 4.67 -1.66
CA LEU A 274 -11.70 5.57 -1.82
C LEU A 274 -12.39 5.87 -0.48
N CYS A 275 -12.56 4.86 0.38
CA CYS A 275 -13.11 5.02 1.73
C CYS A 275 -12.36 6.11 2.50
N LEU A 276 -11.02 6.06 2.50
CA LEU A 276 -10.18 7.09 3.13
C LEU A 276 -10.38 8.49 2.53
N SER A 277 -10.66 8.60 1.23
CA SER A 277 -10.95 9.88 0.57
C SER A 277 -12.28 10.45 1.05
N LEU A 278 -13.31 9.60 1.09
CA LEU A 278 -14.65 9.96 1.55
C LEU A 278 -14.66 10.30 3.03
N ASP A 279 -13.98 9.52 3.85
CA ASP A 279 -13.89 9.76 5.30
C ASP A 279 -13.08 10.98 5.63
N ARG A 280 -12.03 11.29 4.86
CA ARG A 280 -11.37 12.58 4.98
C ARG A 280 -12.35 13.72 4.73
N ALA A 281 -13.17 13.64 3.68
CA ALA A 281 -14.18 14.66 3.38
C ALA A 281 -15.25 14.77 4.48
N ARG A 282 -15.73 13.64 5.02
CA ARG A 282 -16.68 13.60 6.15
C ARG A 282 -16.06 14.19 7.43
N CYS A 283 -14.80 13.86 7.73
CA CYS A 283 -14.06 14.36 8.88
C CYS A 283 -13.91 15.90 8.83
N ARG A 284 -13.75 16.49 7.64
CA ARG A 284 -13.76 17.96 7.48
C ARG A 284 -15.07 18.61 7.90
N ILE A 285 -16.18 17.92 7.64
CA ILE A 285 -17.53 18.42 7.95
C ILE A 285 -17.78 18.31 9.45
N ASN A 286 -17.47 17.15 10.03
CA ASN A 286 -17.62 16.90 11.45
C ASN A 286 -16.53 15.93 11.96
N LEU A 287 -15.65 16.45 12.82
CA LEU A 287 -14.58 15.68 13.45
C LEU A 287 -15.09 14.79 14.59
N ASP A 288 -16.14 15.22 15.30
CA ASP A 288 -16.54 14.61 16.57
C ASP A 288 -16.82 13.10 16.49
N PRO A 289 -17.57 12.60 15.48
CA PRO A 289 -17.80 11.16 15.33
C PRO A 289 -16.50 10.36 15.17
N PHE A 290 -15.48 10.90 14.49
CA PHE A 290 -14.21 10.18 14.30
C PHE A 290 -13.44 10.06 15.61
N MET A 291 -13.48 11.11 16.43
CA MET A 291 -12.83 11.11 17.74
C MET A 291 -13.59 10.26 18.76
N ASP A 292 -14.93 10.28 18.74
CA ASP A 292 -15.75 9.40 19.58
C ASP A 292 -15.53 7.92 19.23
N LEU A 293 -15.45 7.61 17.94
CA LEU A 293 -15.11 6.26 17.47
C LEU A 293 -13.70 5.85 17.95
N ALA A 294 -12.72 6.74 17.86
CA ALA A 294 -11.37 6.45 18.33
C ALA A 294 -11.35 6.12 19.83
N GLU A 295 -12.05 6.91 20.65
CA GLU A 295 -12.18 6.67 22.10
C GLU A 295 -12.88 5.33 22.38
N GLN A 296 -13.93 4.98 21.63
CA GLN A 296 -14.59 3.67 21.77
C GLN A 296 -13.66 2.50 21.40
N LEU A 297 -12.92 2.62 20.30
CA LEU A 297 -11.98 1.61 19.84
C LEU A 297 -10.79 1.45 20.79
N GLU A 298 -10.29 2.54 21.38
CA GLU A 298 -9.28 2.51 22.44
C GLU A 298 -9.80 1.78 23.68
N ASN A 299 -10.98 2.15 24.18
CA ASN A 299 -11.59 1.52 25.35
C ASN A 299 -11.85 0.02 25.16
N ALA A 300 -12.12 -0.40 23.92
CA ALA A 300 -12.32 -1.79 23.55
C ALA A 300 -11.00 -2.53 23.19
N GLY A 301 -9.85 -1.84 23.19
CA GLY A 301 -8.53 -2.42 22.95
C GLY A 301 -8.16 -2.64 21.47
N TYR A 302 -8.90 -2.05 20.54
CA TYR A 302 -8.61 -2.13 19.09
C TYR A 302 -7.63 -1.06 18.60
N ILE A 303 -7.34 -0.05 19.42
CA ILE A 303 -6.35 0.99 19.16
C ILE A 303 -5.46 1.13 20.39
N ASN A 304 -4.16 1.27 20.17
CA ASN A 304 -3.21 1.70 21.19
C ASN A 304 -2.62 3.04 20.77
N PRO A 305 -3.17 4.18 21.24
CA PRO A 305 -2.78 5.50 20.74
C PRO A 305 -1.29 5.81 20.91
N ALA A 306 -0.66 5.28 21.98
CA ALA A 306 0.76 5.49 22.23
C ALA A 306 1.64 4.74 21.22
N ALA A 307 1.29 3.50 20.87
CA ALA A 307 2.03 2.70 19.90
C ALA A 307 1.77 3.13 18.45
N GLU A 308 0.55 3.58 18.16
CA GLU A 308 0.07 3.86 16.81
C GLU A 308 0.04 5.38 16.50
N ALA A 309 0.55 6.19 17.42
CA ALA A 309 0.64 7.65 17.31
C ALA A 309 -0.69 8.32 16.92
N PHE A 310 -1.81 7.80 17.42
CA PHE A 310 -3.13 8.38 17.16
C PHE A 310 -3.32 9.66 17.99
N PRO A 311 -3.84 10.76 17.41
CA PRO A 311 -3.89 12.05 18.09
C PRO A 311 -5.04 12.14 19.10
N THR A 312 -4.86 12.98 20.11
CA THR A 312 -5.97 13.40 20.98
C THR A 312 -6.80 14.52 20.34
N ARG A 313 -8.00 14.78 20.85
CA ARG A 313 -8.83 15.93 20.43
C ARG A 313 -8.08 17.26 20.54
N LYS A 314 -7.23 17.40 21.57
CA LYS A 314 -6.39 18.58 21.79
C LYS A 314 -5.33 18.73 20.69
N ASP A 315 -4.70 17.63 20.30
CA ASP A 315 -3.70 17.63 19.23
C ASP A 315 -4.33 18.01 17.90
N VAL A 316 -5.52 17.48 17.57
CA VAL A 316 -6.23 17.83 16.33
C VAL A 316 -6.66 19.30 16.35
N SER A 317 -7.16 19.79 17.47
CA SER A 317 -7.60 21.19 17.62
C SER A 317 -6.45 22.21 17.47
N ALA A 318 -5.22 21.79 17.76
CA ALA A 318 -4.02 22.61 17.58
C ALA A 318 -3.52 22.67 16.13
N ARG A 319 -4.03 21.81 15.23
CA ARG A 319 -3.69 21.82 13.80
C ARG A 319 -4.40 22.95 13.10
N GLU A 320 -3.78 23.47 12.04
CA GLU A 320 -4.40 24.46 11.16
C GLU A 320 -5.67 23.91 10.48
N THR A 321 -5.62 22.66 10.02
CA THR A 321 -6.75 22.01 9.34
C THR A 321 -7.87 21.58 10.29
N LYS A 322 -7.58 21.35 11.57
CA LYS A 322 -8.51 20.74 12.55
C LYS A 322 -9.13 19.42 12.05
N GLU A 323 -8.36 18.65 11.29
CA GLU A 323 -8.79 17.40 10.64
C GLU A 323 -7.85 16.24 11.01
N LEU A 324 -8.37 15.02 10.91
CA LEU A 324 -7.55 13.81 10.82
C LEU A 324 -6.92 13.68 9.43
N THR A 325 -5.71 13.15 9.41
CA THR A 325 -4.96 12.82 8.21
C THR A 325 -5.37 11.45 7.67
N ARG A 326 -5.03 11.15 6.41
CA ARG A 326 -5.31 9.83 5.83
C ARG A 326 -4.63 8.68 6.59
N PRO A 327 -3.37 8.78 7.04
CA PRO A 327 -2.77 7.73 7.87
C PRO A 327 -3.50 7.47 9.20
N GLU A 328 -4.10 8.49 9.81
CA GLU A 328 -4.92 8.35 11.02
C GLU A 328 -6.27 7.70 10.71
N LEU A 329 -6.91 8.10 9.60
CA LEU A 329 -8.15 7.48 9.13
C LEU A 329 -7.94 6.01 8.70
N ALA A 330 -6.77 5.67 8.16
CA ALA A 330 -6.40 4.30 7.83
C ALA A 330 -6.33 3.42 9.08
N LEU A 331 -5.84 3.96 10.20
CA LEU A 331 -5.87 3.25 11.48
C LEU A 331 -7.32 3.03 11.94
N LEU A 332 -8.15 4.09 11.94
CA LEU A 332 -9.56 3.94 12.30
C LEU A 332 -10.27 2.92 11.41
N MET A 333 -9.97 2.87 10.11
CA MET A 333 -10.57 1.93 9.17
C MET A 333 -10.21 0.49 9.51
N ALA A 334 -8.93 0.21 9.74
CA ALA A 334 -8.47 -1.12 10.12
C ALA A 334 -9.11 -1.57 11.46
N SER A 335 -9.05 -0.71 12.48
CA SER A 335 -9.59 -1.01 13.81
C SER A 335 -11.12 -1.16 13.80
N SER A 336 -11.84 -0.35 13.00
CA SER A 336 -13.29 -0.47 12.84
C SER A 336 -13.70 -1.76 12.15
N LYS A 337 -12.98 -2.17 11.10
CA LYS A 337 -13.21 -3.45 10.43
C LYS A 337 -12.97 -4.63 11.36
N LEU A 338 -11.91 -4.57 12.18
CA LEU A 338 -11.61 -5.60 13.17
C LEU A 338 -12.69 -5.70 14.25
N ALA A 339 -13.09 -4.55 14.82
CA ALA A 339 -14.15 -4.49 15.82
C ALA A 339 -15.48 -5.01 15.28
N LEU A 340 -15.85 -4.60 14.06
CA LEU A 340 -17.07 -5.08 13.42
C LEU A 340 -17.00 -6.58 13.15
N LYS A 341 -15.87 -7.08 12.65
CA LYS A 341 -15.67 -8.50 12.36
C LYS A 341 -15.83 -9.36 13.61
N GLN A 342 -15.14 -9.02 14.70
CA GLN A 342 -15.23 -9.77 15.95
C GLN A 342 -16.68 -9.84 16.43
N ARG A 343 -17.36 -8.71 16.43
CA ARG A 343 -18.72 -8.57 16.89
C ARG A 343 -19.73 -9.37 16.04
N LEU A 344 -19.59 -9.37 14.71
CA LEU A 344 -20.42 -10.20 13.84
C LEU A 344 -20.14 -11.71 14.00
N LEU A 345 -18.92 -12.07 14.41
CA LEU A 345 -18.56 -13.45 14.76
C LEU A 345 -19.00 -13.86 16.18
N GLU A 346 -19.34 -12.92 17.05
CA GLU A 346 -19.93 -13.22 18.37
C GLU A 346 -21.46 -13.37 18.27
N ASP A 347 -22.11 -12.74 17.29
CA ASP A 347 -23.53 -12.94 17.00
C ASP A 347 -23.75 -14.22 16.17
N GLU A 348 -24.14 -15.30 16.85
CA GLU A 348 -24.46 -16.58 16.21
C GLU A 348 -25.72 -16.54 15.34
N GLY A 349 -26.62 -15.58 15.57
CA GLY A 349 -27.88 -15.41 14.84
C GLY A 349 -27.71 -14.64 13.53
N PHE A 350 -26.75 -13.70 13.49
CA PHE A 350 -26.58 -12.76 12.38
C PHE A 350 -26.47 -13.47 11.02
N LEU A 351 -25.69 -14.55 10.92
CA LEU A 351 -25.46 -15.23 9.64
C LEU A 351 -26.49 -16.31 9.29
N GLN A 352 -27.54 -16.49 10.09
CA GLN A 352 -28.56 -17.52 9.85
C GLN A 352 -29.55 -17.14 8.73
N GLY A 353 -29.61 -15.86 8.36
CA GLY A 353 -30.47 -15.40 7.26
C GLY A 353 -29.98 -15.89 5.89
N SER A 354 -30.92 -16.16 4.98
CA SER A 354 -30.61 -16.65 3.61
C SER A 354 -29.72 -15.69 2.81
N TRP A 355 -29.73 -14.40 3.15
CA TRP A 355 -28.91 -13.36 2.54
C TRP A 355 -27.41 -13.52 2.81
N SER A 356 -27.00 -14.20 3.90
CA SER A 356 -25.58 -14.33 4.28
C SER A 356 -24.76 -15.10 3.24
N TYR A 357 -25.42 -16.04 2.55
CA TYR A 357 -24.84 -16.80 1.46
C TYR A 357 -24.41 -15.91 0.29
N GLU A 358 -25.12 -14.82 -0.01
CA GLU A 358 -24.76 -13.94 -1.12
C GLU A 358 -23.39 -13.28 -0.90
N PHE A 359 -23.11 -12.86 0.35
CA PHE A 359 -21.81 -12.30 0.73
C PHE A 359 -20.71 -13.36 0.67
N LEU A 360 -20.96 -14.54 1.22
CA LEU A 360 -20.04 -15.67 1.13
C LEU A 360 -19.72 -16.03 -0.32
N ALA A 361 -20.75 -16.21 -1.15
CA ALA A 361 -20.60 -16.59 -2.54
C ALA A 361 -19.83 -15.52 -3.31
N SER A 362 -20.06 -14.23 -3.04
CA SER A 362 -19.40 -13.12 -3.73
C SER A 362 -17.87 -13.07 -3.56
N TYR A 363 -17.34 -13.72 -2.52
CA TYR A 363 -15.90 -13.91 -2.33
C TYR A 363 -15.27 -14.82 -3.39
N PHE A 364 -16.02 -15.81 -3.88
CA PHE A 364 -15.50 -16.82 -4.79
C PHE A 364 -15.71 -16.44 -6.26
N PRO A 365 -14.76 -16.79 -7.14
CA PRO A 365 -14.90 -16.68 -8.59
C PRO A 365 -16.20 -17.24 -9.16
N GLU A 366 -16.71 -16.66 -10.24
CA GLU A 366 -17.99 -16.98 -10.85
C GLU A 366 -18.16 -18.45 -11.17
N TYR A 367 -17.14 -19.06 -11.76
CA TYR A 367 -17.12 -20.49 -12.06
C TYR A 367 -17.35 -21.34 -10.79
N LEU A 368 -16.73 -20.99 -9.68
CA LEU A 368 -16.89 -21.72 -8.43
C LEU A 368 -18.29 -21.53 -7.83
N ARG A 369 -18.86 -20.33 -7.92
CA ARG A 369 -20.24 -20.06 -7.49
C ARG A 369 -21.24 -20.93 -8.26
N ALA A 370 -21.05 -21.08 -9.57
CA ALA A 370 -21.95 -21.83 -10.44
C ALA A 370 -21.86 -23.35 -10.26
N HIS A 371 -20.65 -23.89 -10.05
CA HIS A 371 -20.40 -25.34 -10.07
C HIS A 371 -20.16 -25.97 -8.70
N PHE A 372 -19.84 -25.17 -7.68
CA PHE A 372 -19.44 -25.65 -6.34
C PHE A 372 -20.23 -24.96 -5.21
N SER A 373 -21.47 -24.56 -5.47
CA SER A 373 -22.32 -23.84 -4.51
C SER A 373 -22.47 -24.55 -3.17
N GLU A 374 -22.67 -25.87 -3.15
CA GLU A 374 -22.78 -26.64 -1.90
C GLU A 374 -21.44 -26.68 -1.13
N ARG A 375 -20.31 -26.82 -1.82
CA ARG A 375 -18.98 -26.78 -1.17
C ARG A 375 -18.69 -25.40 -0.60
N ILE A 376 -19.16 -24.33 -1.27
CA ILE A 376 -19.04 -22.97 -0.75
C ILE A 376 -19.85 -22.83 0.54
N ARG A 377 -21.08 -23.38 0.58
CA ARG A 377 -21.91 -23.35 1.80
C ARG A 377 -21.28 -24.11 2.96
N SER A 378 -20.65 -25.24 2.69
CA SER A 378 -19.98 -26.06 3.72
C SER A 378 -18.51 -25.72 3.93
N HIS A 379 -18.03 -24.61 3.36
CA HIS A 379 -16.63 -24.18 3.53
C HIS A 379 -16.32 -24.01 5.02
N SER A 380 -15.17 -24.53 5.48
CA SER A 380 -14.80 -24.53 6.90
C SER A 380 -14.69 -23.13 7.51
N LEU A 381 -14.40 -22.12 6.67
CA LEU A 381 -14.35 -20.71 7.03
C LEU A 381 -15.51 -19.89 6.42
N ALA A 382 -16.63 -20.52 6.06
CA ALA A 382 -17.77 -19.86 5.43
C ALA A 382 -18.23 -18.63 6.23
N ARG A 383 -18.29 -18.77 7.56
CA ARG A 383 -18.68 -17.71 8.49
C ARG A 383 -17.70 -16.55 8.47
N GLU A 384 -16.41 -16.82 8.60
CA GLU A 384 -15.35 -15.82 8.64
C GLU A 384 -15.20 -15.07 7.32
N ILE A 385 -15.34 -15.78 6.19
CA ILE A 385 -15.31 -15.18 4.85
C ILE A 385 -16.52 -14.26 4.68
N ALA A 386 -17.74 -14.73 4.96
CA ALA A 386 -18.95 -13.93 4.84
C ALA A 386 -18.86 -12.64 5.66
N VAL A 387 -18.43 -12.74 6.93
CA VAL A 387 -18.24 -11.57 7.81
C VAL A 387 -17.20 -10.62 7.25
N THR A 388 -16.08 -11.12 6.76
CA THR A 388 -15.02 -10.27 6.20
C THR A 388 -15.53 -9.47 4.98
N VAL A 389 -16.28 -10.11 4.08
CA VAL A 389 -16.90 -9.45 2.93
C VAL A 389 -17.92 -8.40 3.37
N ILE A 390 -18.75 -8.71 4.38
CA ILE A 390 -19.73 -7.77 4.93
C ILE A 390 -19.01 -6.55 5.54
N CYS A 391 -17.99 -6.77 6.37
CA CYS A 391 -17.23 -5.71 7.00
C CYS A 391 -16.58 -4.78 5.97
N ASN A 392 -15.91 -5.33 4.96
CA ASN A 392 -15.32 -4.53 3.88
C ASN A 392 -16.40 -3.73 3.15
N LYS A 393 -17.50 -4.37 2.73
CA LYS A 393 -18.57 -3.69 1.99
C LYS A 393 -19.18 -2.54 2.79
N VAL A 394 -19.47 -2.76 4.08
CA VAL A 394 -20.08 -1.76 4.95
C VAL A 394 -19.12 -0.61 5.20
N VAL A 395 -17.91 -0.90 5.70
CA VAL A 395 -16.96 0.15 6.08
C VAL A 395 -16.49 0.92 4.86
N ASP A 396 -16.20 0.27 3.73
CA ASP A 396 -15.67 0.94 2.55
C ASP A 396 -16.70 1.88 1.88
N GLN A 397 -18.00 1.68 2.12
CA GLN A 397 -19.07 2.51 1.57
C GLN A 397 -19.58 3.55 2.58
N ALA A 398 -19.98 3.08 3.77
CA ALA A 398 -20.58 3.92 4.81
C ALA A 398 -19.53 4.78 5.55
N GLY A 399 -18.27 4.35 5.57
CA GLY A 399 -17.19 4.98 6.33
C GLY A 399 -16.99 4.37 7.72
N VAL A 400 -15.86 4.71 8.34
CA VAL A 400 -15.44 4.15 9.64
C VAL A 400 -16.44 4.44 10.77
N CYS A 401 -17.15 5.56 10.70
CA CYS A 401 -18.12 5.97 11.71
C CYS A 401 -19.44 5.17 11.69
N PHE A 402 -19.60 4.19 10.78
CA PHE A 402 -20.80 3.36 10.74
C PHE A 402 -21.14 2.71 12.09
N LEU A 403 -20.12 2.30 12.85
CA LEU A 403 -20.29 1.68 14.16
C LEU A 403 -20.96 2.59 15.21
N LEU A 404 -20.97 3.91 15.00
CA LEU A 404 -21.61 4.87 15.90
C LEU A 404 -23.11 5.05 15.65
N LEU A 405 -23.66 4.51 14.56
CA LEU A 405 -25.09 4.62 14.25
C LEU A 405 -25.97 3.77 15.17
N GLY A 406 -25.39 3.04 16.13
CA GLY A 406 -26.10 2.31 17.16
C GLY A 406 -25.89 2.82 18.57
N GLU A 407 -26.82 2.47 19.46
CA GLU A 407 -26.70 2.67 20.90
C GLU A 407 -25.58 1.76 21.46
N GLY A 408 -24.35 2.10 21.11
CA GLY A 408 -23.16 1.29 21.33
C GLY A 408 -22.93 0.28 20.22
N LEU A 409 -21.89 -0.52 20.41
CA LEU A 409 -21.72 -1.72 19.65
C LEU A 409 -22.93 -2.65 19.97
N VAL A 410 -24.04 -2.55 19.23
CA VAL A 410 -25.14 -3.57 19.11
C VAL A 410 -25.36 -4.00 17.62
N PRO A 411 -25.53 -5.31 17.27
CA PRO A 411 -25.52 -5.79 15.87
C PRO A 411 -26.79 -5.46 15.07
N THR A 412 -27.82 -4.92 15.71
CA THR A 412 -29.17 -4.72 15.15
C THR A 412 -29.30 -3.63 14.07
N LEU A 413 -28.19 -3.04 13.61
CA LEU A 413 -28.15 -1.95 12.62
C LEU A 413 -27.71 -2.36 11.22
N LEU A 414 -27.22 -3.58 11.08
CA LEU A 414 -26.88 -4.19 9.81
C LEU A 414 -28.05 -5.01 9.30
#